data_AF-A0A7J2TAE9-F1
#
_entry.id   AF-A0A7J2TAE9-F1
#
_cell.length_a   1.000
_cell.length_b   1.000
_cell.length_c   1.000
_cell.angle_alpha   90.00
_cell.angle_beta   90.00
_cell.angle_gamma   90.00
#
_symmetry.space_group_name_H-M   'P 1'
#
loop_
_entity.id
_entity.type
_entity.pdbx_description
1 polymer ?
#
loop_
_entity_poly.entity_id
_entity_poly.type
_entity_poly.pdbx_seq_one_letter_code
_entity_poly.pdbx_strand_id
1 'polypeptide(L)'
;MDPELLKKILKCSIELEKKVAMVYINLSKKVSDPAIKVLFEAIALESDKHAVILERIVELSNLMSQSVSCREFLGSLYIDLEQVEGYLNTKIQLDLEELRKLLESLVIVEGFVCEETYHKLLMPLIKDFVSEGNFVSMLIDKIILDEKFHEETVKSVLSFLQLRATKKS
;
A
#
# COMPACT_ATOMS: atom_id res chain seq x y z
N MET A 1 -1.20 -1.39 -25.12
CA MET A 1 -0.19 -2.02 -24.24
C MET A 1 -0.31 -3.54 -24.34
N ASP A 2 0.74 -4.30 -24.06
CA ASP A 2 0.70 -5.78 -24.00
C ASP A 2 -0.33 -6.24 -22.94
N PRO A 3 -1.39 -7.00 -23.31
CA PRO A 3 -2.36 -7.54 -22.36
C PRO A 3 -1.71 -8.32 -21.22
N GLU A 4 -0.58 -8.98 -21.47
CA GLU A 4 0.12 -9.74 -20.44
C GLU A 4 0.76 -8.83 -19.39
N LEU A 5 1.21 -7.64 -19.77
CA LEU A 5 1.72 -6.63 -18.83
C LEU A 5 0.62 -6.12 -17.89
N LEU A 6 -0.59 -5.88 -18.41
CA LEU A 6 -1.74 -5.47 -17.57
C LEU A 6 -2.09 -6.54 -16.53
N LYS A 7 -2.13 -7.81 -16.92
CA LYS A 7 -2.42 -8.89 -15.98
C LYS A 7 -1.35 -9.01 -14.89
N LYS A 8 -0.08 -8.78 -15.23
CA LYS A 8 1.04 -8.74 -14.27
C LYS A 8 0.89 -7.58 -13.29
N ILE A 9 0.61 -6.38 -13.80
CA ILE A 9 0.38 -5.19 -12.97
C ILE A 9 -0.76 -5.45 -11.99
N LEU A 10 -1.94 -5.87 -12.46
CA LEU A 10 -3.10 -6.12 -11.60
C LEU A 10 -2.79 -7.17 -10.51
N LYS A 11 -2.17 -8.28 -10.90
CA LYS A 11 -1.80 -9.33 -9.93
C LYS A 11 -0.84 -8.79 -8.86
N CYS A 12 0.18 -8.04 -9.25
CA CYS A 12 1.14 -7.52 -8.30
C CYS A 12 0.62 -6.34 -7.47
N SER A 13 -0.32 -5.55 -7.98
CA SER A 13 -1.06 -4.57 -7.16
C SER A 13 -1.88 -5.26 -6.07
N ILE A 14 -2.62 -6.33 -6.39
CA ILE A 14 -3.38 -7.11 -5.39
C ILE A 14 -2.46 -7.67 -4.31
N GLU A 15 -1.33 -8.26 -4.69
CA GLU A 15 -0.37 -8.84 -3.75
C GLU A 15 0.26 -7.77 -2.85
N LEU A 16 0.57 -6.61 -3.43
CA LEU A 16 1.12 -5.46 -2.74
C LEU A 16 0.14 -4.91 -1.70
N GLU A 17 -1.12 -4.67 -2.07
CA GLU A 17 -2.16 -4.20 -1.16
C GLU A 17 -2.33 -5.10 0.06
N LYS A 18 -2.36 -6.43 -0.15
CA LYS A 18 -2.46 -7.39 0.95
C LYS A 18 -1.26 -7.30 1.90
N LYS A 19 -0.06 -7.11 1.35
CA LYS A 19 1.16 -7.00 2.14
C LYS A 19 1.21 -5.67 2.89
N VAL A 20 0.80 -4.57 2.28
CA VAL A 20 0.63 -3.26 2.93
C VAL A 20 -0.36 -3.38 4.09
N ALA A 21 -1.53 -3.96 3.86
CA ALA A 21 -2.53 -4.20 4.90
C ALA A 21 -1.95 -4.98 6.09
N MET A 22 -1.20 -6.04 5.81
CA MET A 22 -0.53 -6.86 6.82
C MET A 22 0.53 -6.07 7.62
N VAL A 23 1.33 -5.25 6.94
CA VAL A 23 2.34 -4.42 7.59
C VAL A 23 1.70 -3.41 8.53
N TYR A 24 0.67 -2.69 8.09
CA TYR A 24 0.01 -1.68 8.93
C TYR A 24 -0.77 -2.26 10.09
N ILE A 25 -1.47 -3.39 9.92
CA ILE A 25 -2.15 -4.04 11.05
C ILE A 25 -1.14 -4.60 12.07
N ASN A 26 0.06 -4.98 11.62
CA ASN A 26 1.12 -5.38 12.53
C ASN A 26 1.73 -4.17 13.23
N LEU A 27 1.96 -3.05 12.54
CA LEU A 27 2.41 -1.80 13.15
C LEU A 27 1.44 -1.31 14.23
N SER A 28 0.14 -1.30 13.96
CA SER A 28 -0.87 -0.82 14.91
C SER A 28 -0.85 -1.59 16.23
N LYS A 29 -0.49 -2.89 16.19
CA LYS A 29 -0.33 -3.74 17.37
C LYS A 29 0.96 -3.46 18.15
N LYS A 30 1.99 -2.87 17.54
CA LYS A 30 3.30 -2.63 18.17
C LYS A 30 3.53 -1.20 18.62
N VAL A 31 2.65 -0.27 18.28
CA VAL A 31 2.72 1.13 18.73
C VAL A 31 1.87 1.38 19.98
N SER A 32 2.35 2.26 20.85
CA SER A 32 1.65 2.60 22.10
C SER A 32 0.73 3.80 21.99
N ASP A 33 1.01 4.72 21.08
CA ASP A 33 0.22 5.94 20.94
C ASP A 33 -1.14 5.61 20.31
N PRO A 34 -2.27 5.81 21.03
CA PRO A 34 -3.59 5.39 20.54
C PRO A 34 -4.00 6.08 19.24
N ALA A 35 -3.58 7.34 19.03
CA ALA A 35 -3.93 8.07 17.82
C ALA A 35 -3.19 7.49 16.60
N ILE A 36 -1.89 7.21 16.74
CA ILE A 36 -1.10 6.55 15.70
C ILE A 36 -1.66 5.15 15.39
N LYS A 37 -2.05 4.41 16.43
CA LYS A 37 -2.66 3.08 16.28
C LYS A 37 -3.90 3.11 15.38
N VAL A 38 -4.82 4.04 15.63
CA VAL A 38 -6.05 4.20 14.83
C VAL A 38 -5.73 4.53 13.38
N LEU A 39 -4.75 5.40 13.14
CA LEU A 39 -4.33 5.75 11.77
C LEU A 39 -3.78 4.54 11.01
N PHE A 40 -2.95 3.71 11.65
CA PHE A 40 -2.45 2.49 11.01
C PHE A 40 -3.53 1.43 10.81
N GLU A 41 -4.49 1.30 11.73
CA GLU A 41 -5.64 0.43 11.51
C GLU A 41 -6.50 0.89 10.32
N ALA A 42 -6.67 2.20 10.14
CA ALA A 42 -7.40 2.76 9.01
C ALA A 42 -6.73 2.42 7.68
N ILE A 43 -5.41 2.66 7.55
CA ILE A 43 -4.64 2.31 6.35
C ILE A 43 -4.77 0.81 6.07
N ALA A 44 -4.57 -0.04 7.09
CA ALA A 44 -4.64 -1.49 6.93
C ALA A 44 -5.99 -1.97 6.36
N LEU A 45 -7.10 -1.42 6.87
CA LEU A 45 -8.45 -1.75 6.40
C LEU A 45 -8.71 -1.24 4.98
N GLU A 46 -8.15 -0.09 4.62
CA GLU A 46 -8.33 0.48 3.29
C GLU A 46 -7.55 -0.30 2.24
N SER A 47 -6.28 -0.66 2.50
CA SER A 47 -5.47 -1.49 1.60
C SER A 47 -6.09 -2.89 1.41
N ASP A 48 -6.61 -3.52 2.47
CA ASP A 48 -7.33 -4.81 2.34
C ASP A 48 -8.56 -4.68 1.44
N LYS A 49 -9.34 -3.60 1.61
CA LYS A 49 -10.47 -3.27 0.74
C LYS A 49 -10.03 -3.05 -0.72
N HIS A 50 -8.89 -2.40 -0.96
CA HIS A 50 -8.37 -2.19 -2.31
C HIS A 50 -7.98 -3.52 -2.97
N ALA A 51 -7.30 -4.41 -2.26
CA ALA A 51 -6.99 -5.75 -2.75
C ALA A 51 -8.26 -6.49 -3.22
N VAL A 52 -9.31 -6.46 -2.41
CA VAL A 52 -10.60 -7.07 -2.75
C VAL A 52 -11.23 -6.44 -3.99
N ILE A 53 -11.22 -5.10 -4.08
CA ILE A 53 -11.74 -4.38 -5.27
C ILE A 53 -10.99 -4.83 -6.52
N LEU A 54 -9.65 -4.87 -6.47
CA LEU A 54 -8.81 -5.24 -7.60
C LEU A 54 -9.03 -6.70 -8.01
N GLU A 55 -9.19 -7.63 -7.07
CA GLU A 55 -9.56 -9.02 -7.37
C GLU A 55 -10.87 -9.10 -8.14
N ARG A 56 -11.90 -8.35 -7.73
CA ARG A 56 -13.19 -8.31 -8.45
C ARG A 56 -13.05 -7.72 -9.84
N ILE A 57 -12.20 -6.71 -10.01
CA ILE A 57 -11.92 -6.14 -11.34
C ILE A 57 -11.27 -7.18 -12.24
N VAL A 58 -10.31 -7.97 -11.73
CA VAL A 58 -9.67 -9.05 -12.48
C VAL A 58 -10.67 -10.15 -12.87
N GLU A 59 -11.59 -10.51 -11.98
CA GLU A 59 -12.67 -11.48 -12.26
C GLU A 59 -13.60 -10.98 -13.38
N LEU A 60 -14.07 -9.73 -13.31
CA LEU A 60 -14.97 -9.14 -14.31
C LEU A 60 -14.32 -9.00 -15.69
N SER A 61 -13.01 -8.73 -15.72
CA SER A 61 -12.25 -8.49 -16.95
C SER A 61 -11.59 -9.75 -17.54
N ASN A 62 -11.69 -10.90 -16.85
CA ASN A 62 -11.00 -12.14 -17.20
C ASN A 62 -9.47 -11.95 -17.39
N LEU A 63 -8.88 -11.06 -16.59
CA LEU A 63 -7.46 -10.66 -16.67
C LEU A 63 -6.55 -11.43 -15.70
N MET A 64 -6.91 -12.66 -15.33
CA MET A 64 -6.11 -13.47 -14.41
C MET A 64 -4.74 -13.81 -15.02
N SER A 65 -3.63 -13.42 -14.36
CA SER A 65 -2.28 -13.93 -14.65
C SER A 65 -1.92 -15.05 -13.68
N GLN A 66 -1.44 -16.19 -14.19
CA GLN A 66 -0.99 -17.29 -13.34
C GLN A 66 0.51 -17.25 -12.99
N SER A 67 1.36 -16.58 -13.77
CA SER A 67 2.82 -16.82 -13.72
C SER A 67 3.67 -15.55 -13.63
N VAL A 68 3.50 -14.74 -12.58
CA VAL A 68 4.41 -13.63 -12.28
C VAL A 68 4.91 -13.73 -10.85
N SER A 69 6.21 -13.50 -10.67
CA SER A 69 6.85 -13.26 -9.38
C SER A 69 6.75 -11.77 -9.08
N CYS A 70 5.88 -11.38 -8.15
CA CYS A 70 5.71 -9.96 -7.82
C CYS A 70 6.92 -9.37 -7.11
N ARG A 71 7.70 -10.21 -6.41
CA ARG A 71 9.02 -9.85 -5.90
C ARG A 71 9.98 -9.42 -7.00
N GLU A 72 10.03 -10.13 -8.13
CA GLU A 72 10.87 -9.75 -9.27
C GLU A 72 10.30 -8.55 -10.04
N PHE A 73 8.97 -8.48 -10.15
CA PHE A 73 8.29 -7.42 -10.90
C PHE A 73 8.36 -6.06 -10.20
N LEU A 74 8.13 -6.02 -8.88
CA LEU A 74 8.14 -4.81 -8.07
C LEU A 74 9.54 -4.49 -7.51
N GLY A 75 10.45 -5.46 -7.53
CA GLY A 75 11.85 -5.26 -7.15
C GLY A 75 12.04 -4.79 -5.71
N SER A 76 12.75 -3.67 -5.53
CA SER A 76 13.14 -3.14 -4.22
C SER A 76 11.93 -2.83 -3.33
N LEU A 77 10.83 -2.33 -3.90
CA LEU A 77 9.62 -2.00 -3.15
C LEU A 77 9.08 -3.20 -2.36
N TYR A 78 9.02 -4.35 -3.03
CA TYR A 78 8.53 -5.58 -2.41
C TYR A 78 9.50 -6.09 -1.34
N ILE A 79 10.81 -5.99 -1.62
CA ILE A 79 11.87 -6.37 -0.69
C ILE A 79 11.82 -5.49 0.57
N ASP A 80 11.59 -4.19 0.43
CA ASP A 80 11.51 -3.26 1.57
C ASP A 80 10.33 -3.61 2.46
N LEU A 81 9.16 -3.94 1.89
CA LEU A 81 8.02 -4.44 2.65
C LEU A 81 8.28 -5.79 3.34
N GLU A 82 8.97 -6.73 2.67
CA GLU A 82 9.40 -7.99 3.30
C GLU A 82 10.33 -7.74 4.49
N GLN A 83 11.24 -6.78 4.39
CA GLN A 83 12.16 -6.42 5.47
C GLN A 83 11.42 -5.77 6.65
N VAL A 84 10.51 -4.84 6.37
CA VAL A 84 9.66 -4.20 7.39
C VAL A 84 8.82 -5.26 8.12
N GLU A 85 8.14 -6.13 7.38
CA GLU A 85 7.35 -7.22 7.94
C GLU A 85 8.21 -8.17 8.79
N GLY A 86 9.36 -8.60 8.26
CA GLY A 86 10.31 -9.46 8.97
C GLY A 86 10.79 -8.83 10.27
N TYR A 87 11.12 -7.53 10.25
CA TYR A 87 11.52 -6.80 11.45
C TYR A 87 10.38 -6.71 12.47
N LEU A 88 9.17 -6.37 12.06
CA LEU A 88 7.99 -6.28 12.93
C LEU A 88 7.68 -7.59 13.66
N ASN A 89 7.93 -8.73 13.01
CA ASN A 89 7.73 -10.06 13.59
C ASN A 89 8.71 -10.37 14.73
N THR A 90 9.85 -9.68 14.80
CA THR A 90 10.81 -9.81 15.91
C THR A 90 10.49 -8.94 17.12
N LYS A 91 9.47 -8.07 17.01
CA LYS A 91 9.19 -7.03 18.01
C LYS A 91 7.88 -7.30 18.75
N ILE A 92 7.93 -7.14 20.07
CA ILE A 92 6.71 -7.10 20.90
C ILE A 92 6.10 -5.69 20.88
N GLN A 93 6.96 -4.67 20.84
CA GLN A 93 6.60 -3.25 20.84
C GLN A 93 7.73 -2.48 20.16
N LEU A 94 7.40 -1.38 19.49
CA LEU A 94 8.36 -0.47 18.87
C LEU A 94 8.62 0.71 19.78
N ASP A 95 9.88 1.11 19.90
CA ASP A 95 10.20 2.45 20.39
C ASP A 95 9.97 3.53 19.32
N LEU A 96 10.08 4.80 19.72
CA LEU A 96 9.81 5.93 18.82
C LEU A 96 10.81 6.02 17.67
N GLU A 97 12.07 5.66 17.88
CA GLU A 97 13.12 5.74 16.87
C GLU A 97 13.03 4.58 15.88
N GLU A 98 12.70 3.39 16.36
CA GLU A 98 12.38 2.23 15.52
C GLU A 98 11.16 2.52 14.65
N LEU A 99 10.09 3.05 15.24
CA LEU A 99 8.89 3.46 14.49
C LEU A 99 9.24 4.51 13.43
N ARG A 100 10.02 5.53 13.78
CA ARG A 100 10.44 6.59 12.86
C ARG A 100 11.16 6.01 11.64
N LYS A 101 12.14 5.13 11.83
CA LYS A 101 12.89 4.49 10.75
C LYS A 101 12.02 3.65 9.83
N LEU A 102 11.08 2.88 10.39
CA LEU A 102 10.15 2.08 9.59
C LEU A 102 9.25 2.98 8.73
N LEU A 103 8.77 4.10 9.29
CA LEU A 103 7.92 5.03 8.55
C LEU A 103 8.68 5.75 7.43
N GLU A 104 9.98 6.03 7.58
CA GLU A 104 10.80 6.58 6.49
C GLU A 104 10.81 5.65 5.27
N SER A 105 10.91 4.33 5.48
CA SER A 105 10.78 3.35 4.40
C SER A 105 9.37 3.29 3.83
N LEU A 106 8.33 3.37 4.67
CA LEU A 106 6.94 3.27 4.22
C LEU A 106 6.46 4.49 3.45
N VAL A 107 6.98 5.70 3.72
CA VAL A 107 6.68 6.88 2.87
C VAL A 107 7.04 6.63 1.41
N ILE A 108 8.16 5.95 1.16
CA ILE A 108 8.60 5.61 -0.21
C ILE A 108 7.63 4.59 -0.83
N VAL A 109 7.17 3.63 -0.04
CA VAL A 109 6.20 2.63 -0.48
C VAL A 109 4.87 3.29 -0.87
N GLU A 110 4.27 4.08 0.03
CA GLU A 110 3.00 4.77 -0.23
C GLU A 110 3.09 5.70 -1.45
N GLY A 111 4.17 6.50 -1.54
CA GLY A 111 4.36 7.42 -2.66
C GLY A 111 4.50 6.69 -4.01
N PHE A 112 5.21 5.56 -4.05
CA PHE A 112 5.37 4.76 -5.26
C PHE A 112 4.07 4.03 -5.65
N VAL A 113 3.34 3.49 -4.69
CA VAL A 113 2.04 2.84 -4.91
C VAL A 113 1.05 3.83 -5.51
N CYS A 114 0.93 5.02 -4.91
CA CYS A 114 0.05 6.08 -5.37
C CYS A 114 0.40 6.58 -6.78
N GLU A 115 1.63 7.03 -7.02
CA GLU A 115 1.97 7.73 -8.27
C GLU A 115 2.29 6.79 -9.45
N GLU A 116 3.06 5.74 -9.23
CA GLU A 116 3.52 4.88 -10.33
C GLU A 116 2.52 3.76 -10.61
N THR A 117 2.08 3.05 -9.57
CA THR A 117 1.24 1.85 -9.75
C THR A 117 -0.19 2.20 -10.15
N TYR A 118 -0.86 3.08 -9.40
CA TYR A 118 -2.27 3.37 -9.68
C TYR A 118 -2.47 4.49 -10.70
N HIS A 119 -1.78 5.61 -10.54
CA HIS A 119 -2.03 6.79 -11.38
C HIS A 119 -1.48 6.63 -12.80
N LYS A 120 -0.24 6.15 -12.95
CA LYS A 120 0.42 6.05 -14.26
C LYS A 120 0.16 4.73 -14.97
N LEU A 121 0.02 3.64 -14.24
CA LEU A 121 -0.15 2.30 -14.82
C LEU A 121 -1.61 1.85 -14.82
N LEU A 122 -2.30 1.73 -13.68
CA LEU A 122 -3.63 1.10 -13.64
C LEU A 122 -4.74 1.92 -14.32
N MET A 123 -4.79 3.23 -14.06
CA MET A 123 -5.88 4.11 -14.51
C MET A 123 -6.05 4.19 -16.04
N PRO A 124 -4.98 4.39 -16.83
CA PRO A 124 -5.10 4.41 -18.29
C PRO A 124 -5.57 3.07 -18.86
N LEU A 125 -5.20 1.96 -18.20
CA LEU A 125 -5.43 0.61 -18.72
C LEU A 125 -6.84 0.11 -18.50
N ILE A 126 -7.44 0.46 -17.37
CA ILE A 126 -8.80 0.02 -17.04
C ILE A 126 -9.84 0.71 -17.93
N LYS A 127 -9.58 1.94 -18.37
CA LYS A 127 -10.46 2.66 -19.31
C LYS A 127 -10.56 1.98 -20.69
N ASP A 128 -9.52 1.27 -21.10
CA ASP A 128 -9.48 0.61 -22.41
C ASP A 128 -10.01 -0.83 -22.40
N PHE A 129 -10.03 -1.51 -21.25
CA PHE A 129 -10.32 -2.95 -21.15
C PHE A 129 -11.70 -3.29 -20.55
N VAL A 130 -12.38 -2.34 -19.90
CA VAL A 130 -13.66 -2.61 -19.23
C VAL A 130 -14.80 -1.93 -19.98
N SER A 131 -15.66 -2.73 -20.61
CA SER A 131 -16.88 -2.27 -21.29
C SER A 131 -17.91 -1.62 -20.35
N GLU A 132 -17.80 -1.86 -19.04
CA GLU A 132 -18.60 -1.24 -17.96
C GLU A 132 -18.04 0.13 -17.48
N GLY A 133 -17.33 0.84 -18.37
CA GLY A 133 -16.31 1.88 -18.12
C GLY A 133 -16.60 3.08 -17.21
N ASN A 134 -17.68 3.12 -16.44
CA ASN A 134 -17.94 4.14 -15.43
C ASN A 134 -17.69 3.65 -13.99
N PHE A 135 -18.21 2.46 -13.60
CA PHE A 135 -18.11 2.01 -12.21
C PHE A 135 -16.71 1.57 -11.81
N VAL A 136 -16.01 0.87 -12.70
CA VAL A 136 -14.63 0.44 -12.43
C VAL A 136 -13.69 1.64 -12.37
N SER A 137 -13.84 2.62 -13.27
CA SER A 137 -13.06 3.87 -13.20
C SER A 137 -13.27 4.57 -11.87
N MET A 138 -14.53 4.69 -11.41
CA MET A 138 -14.86 5.31 -10.13
C MET A 138 -14.21 4.59 -8.94
N LEU A 139 -14.13 3.25 -8.96
CA LEU A 139 -13.46 2.48 -7.90
C LEU A 139 -11.95 2.71 -7.90
N ILE A 140 -11.31 2.77 -9.07
CA ILE A 140 -9.88 3.06 -9.17
C ILE A 140 -9.57 4.50 -8.75
N ASP A 141 -10.40 5.46 -9.16
CA ASP A 141 -10.27 6.85 -8.73
C ASP A 141 -10.37 6.96 -7.20
N LYS A 142 -11.25 6.17 -6.57
CA LYS A 142 -11.34 6.09 -5.11
C LYS A 142 -10.09 5.48 -4.47
N ILE A 143 -9.52 4.42 -5.04
CA ILE A 143 -8.25 3.84 -4.55
C ILE A 143 -7.16 4.90 -4.58
N ILE A 144 -6.99 5.63 -5.70
CA ILE A 144 -5.98 6.70 -5.82
C ILE A 144 -6.15 7.80 -4.76
N LEU A 145 -7.39 8.17 -4.43
CA LEU A 145 -7.64 9.14 -3.37
C LEU A 145 -7.28 8.60 -1.99
N ASP A 146 -7.50 7.31 -1.75
CA ASP A 146 -7.14 6.64 -0.49
C ASP A 146 -5.61 6.56 -0.34
N GLU A 147 -4.89 6.20 -1.40
CA GLU A 147 -3.41 6.13 -1.37
C GLU A 147 -2.77 7.50 -1.07
N LYS A 148 -3.33 8.59 -1.59
CA LYS A 148 -2.89 9.95 -1.23
C LYS A 148 -3.08 10.22 0.26
N PHE A 149 -4.22 9.81 0.81
CA PHE A 149 -4.49 9.93 2.23
C PHE A 149 -3.52 9.09 3.07
N HIS A 150 -3.14 7.88 2.61
CA HIS A 150 -2.14 7.03 3.28
C HIS A 150 -0.79 7.73 3.32
N GLU A 151 -0.32 8.23 2.17
CA GLU A 151 0.95 8.96 2.07
C GLU A 151 0.99 10.18 3.01
N GLU A 152 -0.05 11.01 2.99
CA GLU A 152 -0.18 12.19 3.86
C GLU A 152 -0.22 11.81 5.35
N THR A 153 -0.89 10.69 5.68
CA THR A 153 -0.99 10.18 7.03
C THR A 153 0.37 9.75 7.56
N VAL A 154 1.14 8.95 6.80
CA VAL A 154 2.47 8.50 7.19
C VAL A 154 3.42 9.69 7.38
N LYS A 155 3.41 10.66 6.47
CA LYS A 155 4.20 11.90 6.59
C LYS A 155 3.84 12.71 7.83
N SER A 156 2.54 12.77 8.16
CA SER A 156 2.04 13.47 9.34
C SER A 156 2.49 12.80 10.64
N VAL A 157 2.43 11.46 10.70
CA VAL A 157 2.95 10.69 11.84
C VAL A 157 4.45 10.90 12.00
N LEU A 158 5.21 10.84 10.90
CA LEU A 158 6.66 11.06 10.93
C LEU A 158 7.02 12.45 11.49
N SER A 159 6.33 13.49 11.01
CA SER A 159 6.50 14.86 11.48
C SER A 159 6.17 15.01 12.97
N PHE A 160 5.10 14.36 13.43
CA PHE A 160 4.72 14.32 14.84
C PHE A 160 5.79 13.67 15.73
N LEU A 161 6.39 12.57 15.28
CA LEU A 161 7.46 11.88 15.99
C LEU A 161 8.71 12.77 16.12
N GLN A 162 9.09 13.46 15.04
CA GLN A 162 10.24 14.39 15.03
C GLN A 162 10.05 15.54 16.03
N LEU A 163 8.85 16.14 16.09
CA LEU A 163 8.53 17.21 17.04
C LEU A 163 8.55 16.75 18.50
N ARG A 164 8.23 15.48 18.79
CA ARG A 164 8.32 14.92 20.14
C ARG A 164 9.77 14.64 20.56
N ALA A 165 10.64 14.28 19.62
CA ALA A 165 12.06 14.06 19.91
C ALA A 165 12.78 15.35 20.32
N THR A 166 12.49 16.47 19.63
CA THR A 166 13.12 17.77 19.92
C THR A 166 12.67 18.40 21.24
N LYS A 167 11.45 18.13 21.70
CA LYS A 167 10.94 18.62 22.99
C LYS A 167 11.45 17.87 24.22
N LYS A 168 12.11 16.72 24.02
CA LYS A 168 12.71 15.90 25.10
C LYS A 168 14.23 16.13 25.25
N SER A 169 14.82 16.98 24.39
CA SER A 169 16.23 17.39 24.43
C SER A 169 16.36 18.73 25.14
#